data_AF-A0A3B3SE62-F1
#
_entry.id   AF-A0A3B3SE62-F1
#
_cell.length_a   1.000
_cell.length_b   1.000
_cell.length_c   1.000
_cell.angle_alpha   90.00
_cell.angle_beta   90.00
_cell.angle_gamma   90.00
#
_symmetry.space_group_name_H-M   'P 1'
#
loop_
_entity.id
_entity.type
_entity.pdbx_description
1 polymer ?
#
loop_
_entity_poly.entity_id
_entity_poly.type
_entity_poly.pdbx_seq_one_letter_code
_entity_poly.pdbx_strand_id
1 'polypeptide(L)'
;MSCVRNKEREEQETPCALEPLHEEHESKVLHGLACLKGVQYRVGDSVYMLPEAFSFGVKAASPVKRSHRKDDVDEELYPEYYRKSSDYIKGSNLDAPEPFRIGRIKEIFCLKRSNGKANQAEVKLRLYNRFVGENTHKGVKAGYHADINQLYWSDDEVTVDLAEVQGRLIGPELPSIFFEDPPNHARSATHKGKGKGKGKGTEIITQEQELQEPKVPKLRTLDVFSGCGGLSEGFHQAGICETLWAIEMWEPAAQAFRLNNPGSTVFTEDCNVLLKLVMSGEKTNSLGQKLPQKGDVEMLCGGPPCQGFSGMNRFNSRTYSKFKNSLVVSYLSYCDYYRPKFFLLENVRNFVSFKRSMVLKLTLRCLVRMGYQCTFGVLQAGQYGVAQTRRRAIILAAAPGEKLPRYPEPLHVFAPRACSLNVVVDEKRYVTNVTRGNGGVYRTITVRDTMSDLPEIRNGASALEISYNGEPQSWFQRQIRGSQYQPILRDHICKVG
;
A
#
# COMPACT_ATOMS: atom_id res chain seq x y z
N MET A 1 22.23 -6.47 26.35
CA MET A 1 21.17 -6.09 25.38
C MET A 1 21.52 -6.43 23.92
N SER A 2 22.71 -6.11 23.39
CA SER A 2 23.04 -6.41 21.97
C SER A 2 23.11 -7.91 21.64
N CYS A 3 23.75 -8.72 22.48
CA CYS A 3 23.88 -10.17 22.23
C CYS A 3 22.53 -10.89 22.26
N VAL A 4 21.66 -10.52 23.20
CA VAL A 4 20.30 -11.06 23.32
C VAL A 4 19.49 -10.78 22.04
N ARG A 5 19.50 -9.52 21.57
CA ARG A 5 18.80 -9.15 20.32
C ARG A 5 19.34 -9.87 19.09
N ASN A 6 20.67 -10.07 19.00
CA ASN A 6 21.25 -10.80 17.87
C ASN A 6 20.83 -12.27 17.89
N LYS A 7 20.84 -12.90 19.07
CA LYS A 7 20.40 -14.28 19.23
C LYS A 7 18.91 -14.45 18.91
N GLU A 8 18.06 -13.56 19.43
CA GLU A 8 16.63 -13.54 19.10
C GLU A 8 16.38 -13.39 17.59
N ARG A 9 17.18 -12.57 16.89
CA ARG A 9 17.08 -12.42 15.44
C ARG A 9 17.50 -13.69 14.70
N GLU A 10 18.60 -14.31 15.09
CA GLU A 10 19.07 -15.57 14.48
C GLU A 10 18.07 -16.71 14.69
N GLU A 11 17.49 -16.81 15.89
CA GLU A 11 16.43 -17.77 16.21
C GLU A 11 15.16 -17.51 15.39
N GLN A 12 14.81 -16.24 15.13
CA GLN A 12 13.65 -15.89 14.30
C GLN A 12 13.89 -16.12 12.80
N GLU A 13 15.10 -15.91 12.28
CA GLU A 13 15.41 -16.08 10.85
C GLU A 13 15.49 -17.54 10.43
N THR A 14 15.77 -18.46 11.37
CA THR A 14 15.92 -19.88 11.09
C THR A 14 14.56 -20.57 10.95
N PRO A 15 14.26 -21.22 9.80
CA PRO A 15 13.05 -22.03 9.66
C PRO A 15 13.06 -23.19 10.66
N CYS A 16 11.95 -23.40 11.38
CA CYS A 16 11.85 -24.52 12.32
C CYS A 16 10.51 -25.24 12.21
N ALA A 17 10.56 -26.57 12.33
CA ALA A 17 9.39 -27.44 12.38
C ALA A 17 9.11 -27.86 13.83
N LEU A 18 7.85 -27.77 14.23
CA LEU A 18 7.36 -28.02 15.59
C LEU A 18 6.23 -29.06 15.53
N GLU A 19 5.76 -29.54 16.69
CA GLU A 19 4.63 -30.48 16.78
C GLU A 19 4.74 -31.70 15.82
N PRO A 20 5.77 -32.57 15.95
CA PRO A 20 5.91 -33.73 15.07
C PRO A 20 4.70 -34.66 15.20
N LEU A 21 4.17 -35.10 14.05
CA LEU A 21 3.02 -36.00 13.97
C LEU A 21 3.50 -37.46 13.93
N HIS A 22 2.86 -38.31 14.72
CA HIS A 22 3.19 -39.74 14.84
C HIS A 22 2.58 -40.58 13.71
N GLU A 23 2.89 -40.22 12.46
CA GLU A 23 2.57 -41.03 11.27
C GLU A 23 3.84 -41.68 10.72
N GLU A 24 3.82 -43.00 10.50
CA GLU A 24 4.96 -43.73 9.95
C GLU A 24 5.08 -43.47 8.44
N HIS A 25 6.02 -42.60 8.08
CA HIS A 25 6.47 -42.41 6.71
C HIS A 25 7.92 -42.91 6.53
N GLU A 26 8.19 -43.68 5.48
CA GLU A 26 9.52 -44.23 5.22
C GLU A 26 10.60 -43.15 5.04
N SER A 27 10.27 -42.04 4.38
CA SER A 27 11.24 -41.03 3.92
C SER A 27 11.13 -39.65 4.57
N LYS A 28 10.07 -39.37 5.35
CA LYS A 28 9.81 -38.04 5.93
C LYS A 28 9.20 -38.11 7.33
N VAL A 29 9.27 -37.01 8.05
CA VAL A 29 8.57 -36.77 9.33
C VAL A 29 7.61 -35.61 9.13
N LEU A 30 6.34 -35.81 9.47
CA LEU A 30 5.30 -34.80 9.36
C LEU A 30 5.23 -33.93 10.61
N HIS A 31 4.76 -32.70 10.46
CA HIS A 31 4.66 -31.70 11.51
C HIS A 31 3.31 -30.97 11.44
N GLY A 32 2.73 -30.62 12.59
CA GLY A 32 1.50 -29.82 12.67
C GLY A 32 1.74 -28.31 12.54
N LEU A 33 2.97 -27.87 12.84
CA LEU A 33 3.35 -26.47 12.94
C LEU A 33 4.76 -26.23 12.39
N ALA A 34 4.95 -25.11 11.71
CA ALA A 34 6.27 -24.56 11.43
C ALA A 34 6.34 -23.08 11.83
N CYS A 35 7.55 -22.56 12.04
CA CYS A 35 7.77 -21.16 12.33
C CYS A 35 8.91 -20.59 11.48
N LEU A 36 8.70 -19.37 10.96
CA LEU A 36 9.68 -18.60 10.20
C LEU A 36 9.46 -17.11 10.48
N LYS A 37 10.54 -16.37 10.78
CA LYS A 37 10.52 -14.92 11.06
C LYS A 37 9.55 -14.54 12.19
N GLY A 38 9.40 -15.43 13.18
CA GLY A 38 8.45 -15.28 14.28
C GLY A 38 6.97 -15.49 13.90
N VAL A 39 6.68 -15.89 12.66
CA VAL A 39 5.33 -16.22 12.18
C VAL A 39 5.14 -17.73 12.27
N GLN A 40 4.03 -18.16 12.86
CA GLN A 40 3.61 -19.55 12.93
C GLN A 40 2.78 -19.95 11.71
N TYR A 41 2.98 -21.14 11.18
CA TYR A 41 2.31 -21.69 10.00
C TYR A 41 1.78 -23.08 10.32
N ARG A 42 0.47 -23.29 10.21
CA ARG A 42 -0.20 -24.58 10.48
C ARG A 42 -0.75 -25.19 9.21
N VAL A 43 -0.97 -26.51 9.24
CA VAL A 43 -1.71 -27.20 8.18
C VAL A 43 -3.09 -26.54 8.01
N GLY A 44 -3.44 -26.22 6.77
CA GLY A 44 -4.66 -25.49 6.43
C GLY A 44 -4.47 -23.98 6.25
N ASP A 45 -3.39 -23.38 6.78
CA ASP A 45 -3.06 -21.97 6.54
C ASP A 45 -2.73 -21.73 5.06
N SER A 46 -2.87 -20.49 4.60
CA SER A 46 -2.40 -20.08 3.27
C SER A 46 -1.11 -19.26 3.37
N VAL A 47 -0.25 -19.38 2.36
CA VAL A 47 1.07 -18.74 2.32
C VAL A 47 1.32 -18.02 1.01
N TYR A 48 2.14 -16.97 1.07
CA TYR A 48 2.63 -16.23 -0.09
C TYR A 48 4.03 -16.70 -0.49
N MET A 49 4.26 -16.81 -1.79
CA MET A 49 5.55 -17.16 -2.38
C MET A 49 5.86 -16.25 -3.57
N LEU A 50 7.14 -16.17 -3.93
CA LEU A 50 7.55 -15.46 -5.14
C LEU A 50 6.96 -16.11 -6.41
N PRO A 51 6.75 -15.34 -7.50
CA PRO A 51 6.23 -15.86 -8.77
C PRO A 51 6.99 -17.07 -9.34
N GLU A 52 8.28 -17.17 -9.03
CA GLU A 52 9.19 -18.20 -9.51
C GLU A 52 9.10 -19.52 -8.72
N ALA A 53 8.43 -19.52 -7.55
CA ALA A 53 8.34 -20.70 -6.69
C ALA A 53 7.66 -21.89 -7.39
N PHE A 54 6.67 -21.61 -8.24
CA PHE A 54 6.06 -22.61 -9.10
C PHE A 54 5.31 -22.01 -10.30
N SER A 55 5.15 -22.84 -11.33
CA SER A 55 4.42 -22.50 -12.54
C SER A 55 3.06 -23.20 -12.56
N PHE A 56 2.14 -22.60 -13.31
CA PHE A 56 0.82 -23.14 -13.53
C PHE A 56 0.81 -24.04 -14.77
N GLY A 57 0.00 -25.11 -14.76
CA GLY A 57 -0.13 -26.02 -15.91
C GLY A 57 -0.70 -25.34 -17.17
N VAL A 58 -1.40 -24.21 -17.01
CA VAL A 58 -1.86 -23.36 -18.11
C VAL A 58 -0.71 -22.49 -18.60
N LYS A 59 -0.24 -22.72 -19.83
CA LYS A 59 0.75 -21.86 -20.47
C LYS A 59 0.11 -20.50 -20.77
N ALA A 60 0.65 -19.43 -20.20
CA ALA A 60 0.30 -18.07 -20.61
C ALA A 60 0.62 -17.92 -22.11
N ALA A 61 -0.33 -17.39 -22.88
CA ALA A 61 -0.06 -17.04 -24.26
C ALA A 61 1.07 -16.00 -24.28
N SER A 62 2.18 -16.31 -24.97
CA SER A 62 3.25 -15.33 -25.16
C SER A 62 2.63 -14.05 -25.74
N PRO A 63 2.96 -12.86 -25.19
CA PRO A 63 2.46 -11.62 -25.77
C PRO A 63 2.85 -11.64 -27.24
N VAL A 64 1.86 -11.49 -28.12
CA VAL A 64 2.08 -11.41 -29.55
C VAL A 64 3.13 -10.33 -29.74
N LYS A 65 4.35 -10.71 -30.17
CA LYS A 65 5.35 -9.74 -30.60
C LYS A 65 4.62 -8.91 -31.64
N ARG A 66 4.33 -7.64 -31.32
CA ARG A 66 3.88 -6.70 -32.35
C ARG A 66 4.95 -6.80 -33.43
N SER A 67 4.58 -7.30 -34.60
CA SER A 67 5.44 -7.21 -35.76
C SER A 67 5.57 -5.71 -36.01
N HIS A 68 6.65 -5.12 -35.52
CA HIS A 68 7.04 -3.80 -35.98
C HIS A 68 7.41 -3.95 -37.44
N ARG A 69 6.43 -3.81 -38.32
CA ARG A 69 6.73 -3.19 -39.61
C ARG A 69 7.04 -1.74 -39.25
N LYS A 70 8.32 -1.45 -39.06
CA LYS A 70 8.85 -0.08 -39.07
C LYS A 70 8.59 0.59 -40.43
N ASP A 71 8.12 -0.16 -41.41
CA ASP A 71 8.17 0.17 -42.84
C ASP A 71 6.91 0.88 -43.38
N ASP A 72 5.87 1.15 -42.57
CA ASP A 72 4.55 1.64 -43.07
C ASP A 72 4.11 3.01 -42.50
N VAL A 73 5.01 3.86 -41.98
CA VAL A 73 4.63 5.21 -41.52
C VAL A 73 5.11 6.27 -42.51
N ASP A 74 4.15 6.98 -43.09
CA ASP A 74 4.41 8.17 -43.90
C ASP A 74 4.97 9.30 -43.02
N GLU A 75 6.29 9.53 -43.11
CA GLU A 75 6.98 10.56 -42.35
C GLU A 75 6.71 11.98 -42.88
N GLU A 76 6.16 12.15 -44.09
CA GLU A 76 5.67 13.46 -44.54
C GLU A 76 4.39 13.84 -43.77
N LEU A 77 3.50 12.87 -43.58
CA LEU A 77 2.27 13.06 -42.80
C LEU A 77 2.53 13.09 -41.29
N TYR A 78 3.52 12.32 -40.81
CA TYR A 78 3.88 12.24 -39.39
C TYR A 78 5.36 12.61 -39.14
N PRO A 79 5.74 13.88 -39.33
CA PRO A 79 7.14 14.32 -39.32
C PRO A 79 7.83 14.17 -37.96
N GLU A 80 7.08 13.91 -36.88
CA GLU A 80 7.62 13.70 -35.54
C GLU A 80 7.56 12.24 -35.08
N TYR A 81 7.14 11.31 -35.95
CA TYR A 81 7.06 9.87 -35.61
C TYR A 81 8.42 9.28 -35.24
N TYR A 82 9.49 9.70 -35.94
CA TYR A 82 10.86 9.26 -35.67
C TYR A 82 11.31 9.45 -34.21
N ARG A 83 10.71 10.40 -33.47
CA ARG A 83 11.01 10.62 -32.04
C ARG A 83 10.57 9.47 -31.15
N LYS A 84 9.66 8.60 -31.63
CA LYS A 84 9.28 7.35 -30.96
C LYS A 84 10.29 6.26 -31.29
N SER A 85 11.51 6.42 -30.80
CA SER A 85 12.60 5.46 -30.99
C SER A 85 12.44 4.16 -30.18
N SER A 86 11.48 4.13 -29.24
CA SER A 86 11.17 2.98 -28.40
C SER A 86 9.66 2.86 -28.20
N ASP A 87 9.16 1.63 -28.20
CA ASP A 87 7.78 1.30 -27.85
C ASP A 87 7.51 1.36 -26.35
N TYR A 88 8.53 1.64 -25.54
CA TYR A 88 8.37 1.81 -24.11
C TYR A 88 7.57 3.09 -23.82
N ILE A 89 6.33 2.89 -23.37
CA ILE A 89 5.49 3.97 -22.89
C ILE A 89 5.84 4.23 -21.41
N LYS A 90 6.30 5.44 -21.11
CA LYS A 90 6.53 5.87 -19.72
C LYS A 90 5.25 5.75 -18.91
N GLY A 91 5.31 5.05 -17.78
CA GLY A 91 4.13 4.74 -16.96
C GLY A 91 3.40 3.46 -17.36
N SER A 92 3.94 2.70 -18.33
CA SER A 92 3.45 1.36 -18.64
C SER A 92 3.68 0.38 -17.48
N ASN A 93 2.71 -0.51 -17.30
CA ASN A 93 2.78 -1.61 -16.34
C ASN A 93 3.39 -2.90 -16.94
N LEU A 94 3.91 -2.86 -18.18
CA LEU A 94 4.52 -4.02 -18.83
C LEU A 94 5.67 -4.64 -18.02
N ASP A 95 6.42 -3.81 -17.28
CA ASP A 95 7.55 -4.25 -16.46
C ASP A 95 7.14 -4.54 -15.01
N ALA A 96 5.85 -4.41 -14.64
CA ALA A 96 5.41 -4.74 -13.29
C ALA A 96 5.52 -6.26 -13.08
N PRO A 97 6.09 -6.72 -11.94
CA PRO A 97 6.21 -8.14 -11.68
C PRO A 97 4.84 -8.78 -11.44
N GLU A 98 4.78 -10.11 -11.54
CA GLU A 98 3.59 -10.85 -11.12
C GLU A 98 3.38 -10.74 -9.59
N PRO A 99 2.12 -10.71 -9.12
CA PRO A 99 1.84 -10.81 -7.68
C PRO A 99 2.30 -12.15 -7.11
N PHE A 100 2.38 -12.23 -5.79
CA PHE A 100 2.76 -13.46 -5.09
C PHE A 100 1.89 -14.65 -5.51
N ARG A 101 2.50 -15.82 -5.60
CA ARG A 101 1.79 -17.09 -5.66
C ARG A 101 1.16 -17.38 -4.30
N ILE A 102 -0.02 -17.99 -4.32
CA ILE A 102 -0.75 -18.36 -3.11
C ILE A 102 -0.92 -19.88 -3.10
N GLY A 103 -0.63 -20.49 -1.96
CA GLY A 103 -0.85 -21.92 -1.75
C GLY A 103 -1.39 -22.20 -0.35
N ARG A 104 -2.26 -23.20 -0.22
CA ARG A 104 -2.77 -23.67 1.07
C ARG A 104 -1.92 -24.84 1.57
N ILE A 105 -1.42 -24.76 2.79
CA ILE A 105 -0.59 -25.80 3.41
C ILE A 105 -1.41 -27.09 3.55
N LYS A 106 -0.99 -28.14 2.84
CA LYS A 106 -1.51 -29.49 2.95
C LYS A 106 -0.71 -30.30 3.97
N GLU A 107 0.62 -30.25 3.88
CA GLU A 107 1.54 -30.97 4.78
C GLU A 107 2.76 -30.10 5.09
N ILE A 108 3.27 -30.24 6.31
CA ILE A 108 4.57 -29.70 6.74
C ILE A 108 5.45 -30.90 7.04
N PHE A 109 6.67 -30.96 6.48
CA PHE A 109 7.51 -32.12 6.65
C PHE A 109 9.01 -31.83 6.57
N CYS A 110 9.80 -32.68 7.20
CA CYS A 110 11.25 -32.75 7.05
C CYS A 110 11.66 -34.10 6.47
N LEU A 111 12.60 -34.11 5.53
CA LEU A 111 13.14 -35.35 4.99
C LEU A 111 14.01 -36.08 6.03
N LYS A 112 13.94 -37.41 6.07
CA LYS A 112 14.81 -38.22 6.93
C LYS A 112 16.22 -38.28 6.34
N ARG A 113 17.24 -38.08 7.17
CA ARG A 113 18.64 -38.30 6.82
C ARG A 113 18.93 -39.81 6.78
N SER A 114 20.09 -40.20 6.24
CA SER A 114 20.55 -41.60 6.20
C SER A 114 20.59 -42.29 7.58
N ASN A 115 20.67 -41.52 8.67
CA ASN A 115 20.62 -41.99 10.05
C ASN A 115 19.19 -42.11 10.64
N GLY A 116 18.16 -41.97 9.80
CA GLY A 116 16.74 -42.05 10.20
C GLY A 116 16.17 -40.82 10.91
N LYS A 117 17.00 -39.82 11.28
CA LYS A 117 16.56 -38.60 11.96
C LYS A 117 16.08 -37.54 10.95
N ALA A 118 15.09 -36.73 11.35
CA ALA A 118 14.58 -35.63 10.53
C ALA A 118 15.65 -34.55 10.28
N ASN A 119 15.75 -34.07 9.05
CA ASN A 119 16.57 -32.92 8.69
C ASN A 119 15.85 -31.61 9.06
N GLN A 120 15.95 -31.20 10.34
CA GLN A 120 15.29 -29.97 10.82
C GLN A 120 15.81 -28.67 10.17
N ALA A 121 16.93 -28.71 9.46
CA ALA A 121 17.43 -27.56 8.69
C ALA A 121 16.64 -27.31 7.39
N GLU A 122 15.91 -28.32 6.88
CA GLU A 122 15.14 -28.24 5.65
C GLU A 122 13.67 -28.56 5.95
N VAL A 123 12.94 -27.54 6.38
CA VAL A 123 11.49 -27.63 6.54
C VAL A 123 10.83 -27.38 5.20
N LYS A 124 10.03 -28.34 4.72
CA LYS A 124 9.31 -28.26 3.45
C LYS A 124 7.81 -28.20 3.66
N LEU A 125 7.13 -27.54 2.74
CA LEU A 125 5.68 -27.45 2.70
C LEU A 125 5.17 -28.10 1.42
N ARG A 126 4.16 -28.96 1.55
CA ARG A 126 3.32 -29.39 0.43
C ARG A 126 2.08 -28.52 0.41
N LEU A 127 1.79 -27.91 -0.72
CA LEU A 127 0.74 -26.91 -0.88
C LEU A 127 -0.25 -27.33 -1.95
N TYR A 128 -1.53 -27.01 -1.75
CA TYR A 128 -2.51 -26.91 -2.82
C TYR A 128 -2.42 -25.55 -3.49
N ASN A 129 -2.27 -25.53 -4.81
CA ASN A 129 -2.16 -24.29 -5.58
C ASN A 129 -3.47 -23.49 -5.55
N ARG A 130 -3.35 -22.17 -5.50
CA ARG A 130 -4.45 -21.22 -5.71
C ARG A 130 -4.14 -20.36 -6.93
N PHE A 131 -5.19 -20.02 -7.68
CA PHE A 131 -5.07 -19.28 -8.92
C PHE A 131 -5.93 -18.03 -8.84
N VAL A 132 -5.43 -16.90 -9.36
CA VAL A 132 -6.29 -15.75 -9.69
C VAL A 132 -6.87 -15.92 -11.09
N GLY A 133 -7.95 -15.20 -11.41
CA GLY A 133 -8.57 -15.25 -12.75
C GLY A 133 -7.57 -15.02 -13.88
N GLU A 134 -6.56 -14.18 -13.66
CA GLU A 134 -5.50 -13.87 -14.62
C GLU A 134 -4.58 -15.06 -14.95
N ASN A 135 -4.49 -16.05 -14.07
CA ASN A 135 -3.69 -17.26 -14.29
C ASN A 135 -4.44 -18.33 -15.11
N THR A 136 -5.71 -18.09 -15.44
CA THR A 136 -6.51 -19.01 -16.26
C THR A 136 -6.30 -18.73 -17.76
N HIS A 137 -6.88 -19.58 -18.62
CA HIS A 137 -6.88 -19.38 -20.08
C HIS A 137 -7.51 -18.04 -20.52
N LYS A 138 -8.30 -17.37 -19.66
CA LYS A 138 -8.87 -16.04 -19.94
C LYS A 138 -7.82 -14.91 -19.87
N GLY A 139 -6.67 -15.18 -19.23
CA GLY A 139 -5.57 -14.22 -19.07
C GLY A 139 -6.00 -12.94 -18.36
N VAL A 140 -5.29 -11.85 -18.66
CA VAL A 140 -5.48 -10.52 -18.02
C VAL A 140 -6.93 -10.02 -18.04
N LYS A 141 -7.72 -10.39 -19.06
CA LYS A 141 -9.14 -9.96 -19.17
C LYS A 141 -10.01 -10.48 -18.04
N ALA A 142 -9.66 -11.61 -17.42
CA ALA A 142 -10.39 -12.11 -16.26
C ALA A 142 -10.27 -11.21 -15.03
N GLY A 143 -9.18 -10.44 -14.92
CA GLY A 143 -8.95 -9.54 -13.80
C GLY A 143 -9.73 -8.22 -13.86
N TYR A 144 -10.36 -7.88 -14.99
CA TYR A 144 -10.98 -6.56 -15.20
C TYR A 144 -12.20 -6.32 -14.29
N HIS A 145 -13.02 -7.35 -14.11
CA HIS A 145 -14.25 -7.26 -13.31
C HIS A 145 -14.17 -8.01 -11.98
N ALA A 146 -13.26 -8.99 -11.89
CA ALA A 146 -13.03 -9.79 -10.70
C ALA A 146 -12.57 -8.94 -9.51
N ASP A 147 -12.88 -9.40 -8.30
CA ASP A 147 -12.31 -8.81 -7.10
C ASP A 147 -10.80 -9.09 -7.03
N ILE A 148 -10.03 -8.13 -6.54
CA ILE A 148 -8.56 -8.25 -6.47
C ILE A 148 -8.08 -9.38 -5.55
N ASN A 149 -8.96 -9.85 -4.66
CA ASN A 149 -8.74 -10.91 -3.69
C ASN A 149 -9.48 -12.21 -4.05
N GLN A 150 -10.08 -12.32 -5.24
CA GLN A 150 -10.77 -13.53 -5.69
C GLN A 150 -9.79 -14.62 -6.11
N LEU A 151 -9.95 -15.82 -5.54
CA LEU A 151 -9.09 -16.99 -5.81
C LEU A 151 -9.92 -18.22 -6.20
N TYR A 152 -9.33 -19.04 -7.07
CA TYR A 152 -9.88 -20.33 -7.49
C TYR A 152 -9.10 -21.48 -6.87
N TRP A 153 -9.82 -22.54 -6.49
CA TRP A 153 -9.25 -23.79 -6.02
C TRP A 153 -8.60 -24.60 -7.16
N SER A 154 -7.51 -25.30 -6.83
CA SER A 154 -6.94 -26.38 -7.64
C SER A 154 -6.47 -27.52 -6.76
N ASP A 155 -6.54 -28.73 -7.29
CA ASP A 155 -5.99 -29.94 -6.68
C ASP A 155 -4.51 -30.14 -7.05
N ASP A 156 -3.92 -29.24 -7.86
CA ASP A 156 -2.50 -29.26 -8.18
C ASP A 156 -1.67 -29.05 -6.91
N GLU A 157 -0.75 -29.95 -6.66
CA GLU A 157 0.14 -29.92 -5.50
C GLU A 157 1.55 -29.49 -5.87
N VAL A 158 2.15 -28.66 -5.02
CA VAL A 158 3.56 -28.28 -5.15
C VAL A 158 4.29 -28.43 -3.82
N THR A 159 5.57 -28.76 -3.88
CA THR A 159 6.44 -28.79 -2.71
C THR A 159 7.42 -27.63 -2.79
N VAL A 160 7.49 -26.83 -1.73
CA VAL A 160 8.39 -25.68 -1.60
C VAL A 160 9.14 -25.74 -0.28
N ASP A 161 10.28 -25.04 -0.21
CA ASP A 161 11.01 -24.90 1.05
C ASP A 161 10.39 -23.78 1.89
N LEU A 162 10.25 -23.98 3.21
CA LEU A 162 9.67 -22.98 4.11
C LEU A 162 10.42 -21.64 4.02
N ALA A 163 11.72 -21.68 3.78
CA ALA A 163 12.56 -20.48 3.60
C ALA A 163 12.12 -19.59 2.40
N GLU A 164 11.40 -20.13 1.42
CA GLU A 164 10.89 -19.39 0.26
C GLU A 164 9.58 -18.65 0.57
N VAL A 165 8.92 -18.97 1.69
CA VAL A 165 7.67 -18.34 2.11
C VAL A 165 7.90 -16.88 2.46
N GLN A 166 7.15 -16.00 1.79
CA GLN A 166 7.21 -14.55 1.98
C GLN A 166 6.33 -14.08 3.15
N GLY A 167 5.35 -14.89 3.55
CA GLY A 167 4.44 -14.57 4.66
C GLY A 167 3.24 -15.50 4.71
N ARG A 168 2.49 -15.40 5.81
CA ARG A 168 1.22 -16.09 5.99
C ARG A 168 0.07 -15.20 5.53
N LEU A 169 -0.95 -15.80 4.97
CA LEU A 169 -2.22 -15.16 4.62
C LEU A 169 -3.19 -15.38 5.80
N ILE A 170 -3.24 -14.44 6.75
CA ILE A 170 -4.29 -14.37 7.80
C ILE A 170 -4.87 -12.95 7.77
N GLY A 171 -6.21 -12.83 7.87
CA GLY A 171 -6.93 -11.55 8.10
C GLY A 171 -6.46 -10.86 9.40
N PRO A 172 -6.73 -9.57 9.65
CA PRO A 172 -7.85 -8.71 9.23
C PRO A 172 -7.46 -7.61 8.23
N GLU A 173 -6.19 -7.54 7.81
CA GLU A 173 -5.64 -6.48 6.93
C GLU A 173 -5.96 -6.66 5.44
N LEU A 174 -6.74 -7.69 5.09
CA LEU A 174 -7.07 -8.06 3.71
C LEU A 174 -8.59 -8.32 3.67
N PRO A 175 -9.34 -7.73 2.72
CA PRO A 175 -10.75 -8.08 2.56
C PRO A 175 -10.89 -9.60 2.39
N SER A 176 -11.90 -10.17 3.06
CA SER A 176 -12.28 -11.58 3.05
C SER A 176 -12.12 -12.19 1.66
N ILE A 177 -11.22 -13.16 1.52
CA ILE A 177 -10.96 -13.84 0.25
C ILE A 177 -12.18 -14.67 -0.09
N PHE A 178 -12.78 -14.39 -1.26
CA PHE A 178 -13.85 -15.19 -1.80
C PHE A 178 -13.28 -16.34 -2.63
N PHE A 179 -13.62 -17.55 -2.23
CA PHE A 179 -13.29 -18.77 -2.97
C PHE A 179 -14.45 -19.13 -3.89
N GLU A 180 -14.18 -19.25 -5.18
CA GLU A 180 -15.12 -19.84 -6.13
C GLU A 180 -14.56 -21.16 -6.66
N ASP A 181 -15.46 -22.11 -6.91
CA ASP A 181 -15.12 -23.31 -7.65
C ASP A 181 -14.61 -22.92 -9.05
N PRO A 182 -13.52 -23.53 -9.54
CA PRO A 182 -13.04 -23.26 -10.88
C PRO A 182 -14.15 -23.60 -11.90
N PRO A 183 -14.41 -22.73 -12.89
CA PRO A 183 -15.38 -23.03 -13.94
C PRO A 183 -15.05 -24.36 -14.62
N ASN A 184 -16.06 -25.13 -15.06
CA ASN A 184 -15.86 -26.47 -15.68
C ASN A 184 -14.85 -26.50 -16.84
N HIS A 185 -14.63 -25.36 -17.51
CA HIS A 185 -13.71 -25.20 -18.64
C HIS A 185 -12.28 -24.77 -18.22
N ALA A 186 -12.06 -24.43 -16.94
CA ALA A 186 -10.75 -24.14 -16.35
C ALA A 186 -10.11 -25.39 -15.71
N ARG A 187 -10.86 -26.49 -15.55
CA ARG A 187 -10.30 -27.81 -15.23
C ARG A 187 -9.43 -28.25 -16.40
N SER A 188 -8.15 -28.51 -16.15
CA SER A 188 -7.23 -28.93 -17.20
C SER A 188 -7.77 -30.17 -17.94
N ALA A 189 -7.45 -30.27 -19.23
CA ALA A 189 -7.93 -31.34 -20.11
C ALA A 189 -7.36 -32.74 -19.77
N THR A 190 -6.68 -32.94 -18.63
CA THR A 190 -6.02 -34.20 -18.25
C THR A 190 -6.88 -35.16 -17.43
N HIS A 191 -8.08 -34.78 -16.98
CA HIS A 191 -9.00 -35.70 -16.31
C HIS A 191 -10.41 -35.69 -16.90
N LYS A 192 -10.59 -36.32 -18.08
CA LYS A 192 -11.87 -36.93 -18.46
C LYS A 192 -12.07 -38.24 -17.68
N GLY A 193 -12.18 -38.14 -16.36
CA GLY A 193 -12.70 -39.21 -15.50
C GLY A 193 -14.21 -39.15 -15.45
N LYS A 194 -14.90 -40.22 -15.86
CA LYS A 194 -16.36 -40.35 -15.78
C LYS A 194 -16.83 -40.22 -14.33
N GLY A 195 -17.63 -39.20 -14.04
CA GLY A 195 -18.34 -39.06 -12.77
C GLY A 195 -19.41 -37.98 -12.85
N LYS A 196 -20.64 -38.36 -13.23
CA LYS A 196 -21.83 -37.54 -12.98
C LYS A 196 -22.05 -37.50 -11.46
N GLY A 197 -21.59 -36.44 -10.80
CA GLY A 197 -21.92 -36.13 -9.42
C GLY A 197 -22.61 -34.78 -9.34
N LYS A 198 -23.91 -34.76 -8.98
CA LYS A 198 -24.59 -33.55 -8.51
C LYS A 198 -23.92 -33.12 -7.20
N GLY A 199 -22.98 -32.18 -7.26
CA GLY A 199 -22.40 -31.53 -6.09
C GLY A 199 -23.24 -30.33 -5.71
N LYS A 200 -23.89 -30.37 -4.54
CA LYS A 200 -24.45 -29.19 -3.89
C LYS A 200 -23.29 -28.22 -3.64
N GLY A 201 -23.42 -26.96 -4.07
CA GLY A 201 -22.56 -25.89 -3.61
C GLY A 201 -22.59 -25.89 -2.08
N THR A 202 -21.46 -26.22 -1.47
CA THR A 202 -21.34 -26.20 -0.02
C THR A 202 -20.66 -24.88 0.28
N GLU A 203 -21.44 -23.91 0.77
CA GLU A 203 -20.87 -22.77 1.47
C GLU A 203 -20.05 -23.33 2.63
N ILE A 204 -18.72 -23.36 2.49
CA ILE A 204 -17.86 -23.50 3.65
C ILE A 204 -17.85 -22.11 4.28
N ILE A 205 -18.90 -21.83 5.06
CA ILE A 205 -18.83 -20.84 6.12
C ILE A 205 -17.74 -21.35 7.04
N THR A 206 -16.52 -20.90 6.81
CA THR A 206 -15.53 -20.92 7.87
C THR A 206 -16.16 -20.05 8.94
N GLN A 207 -16.51 -20.65 10.08
CA GLN A 207 -16.75 -19.87 11.28
C GLN A 207 -15.42 -19.16 11.56
N GLU A 208 -15.22 -18.03 10.91
CA GLU A 208 -14.33 -17.00 11.38
C GLU A 208 -14.83 -16.73 12.80
N GLN A 209 -14.09 -17.19 13.80
CA GLN A 209 -14.10 -16.47 15.06
C GLN A 209 -13.70 -15.05 14.67
N GLU A 210 -14.69 -14.16 14.52
CA GLU A 210 -14.48 -12.73 14.53
C GLU A 210 -13.70 -12.46 15.81
N LEU A 211 -12.37 -12.43 15.70
CA LEU A 211 -11.52 -11.78 16.68
C LEU A 211 -12.04 -10.35 16.69
N GLN A 212 -12.91 -10.03 17.65
CA GLN A 212 -13.36 -8.66 17.88
C GLN A 212 -12.09 -7.84 18.07
N GLU A 213 -11.75 -7.05 17.04
CA GLU A 213 -10.62 -6.16 17.13
C GLU A 213 -10.87 -5.25 18.33
N PRO A 214 -9.87 -5.10 19.23
CA PRO A 214 -10.04 -4.22 20.36
C PRO A 214 -10.34 -2.82 19.84
N LYS A 215 -11.51 -2.26 20.16
CA LYS A 215 -11.86 -0.88 19.83
C LYS A 215 -10.94 0.06 20.62
N VAL A 216 -9.83 0.45 20.00
CA VAL A 216 -8.93 1.46 20.54
C VAL A 216 -9.58 2.84 20.36
N PRO A 217 -9.56 3.72 21.38
CA PRO A 217 -10.04 5.09 21.22
C PRO A 217 -9.31 5.81 20.08
N LYS A 218 -10.05 6.56 19.26
CA LYS A 218 -9.49 7.35 18.17
C LYS A 218 -8.62 8.49 18.72
N LEU A 219 -7.46 8.70 18.11
CA LEU A 219 -6.57 9.80 18.45
C LEU A 219 -7.14 11.14 17.97
N ARG A 220 -7.27 12.10 18.89
CA ARG A 220 -7.64 13.48 18.55
C ARG A 220 -6.52 14.12 17.73
N THR A 221 -6.84 14.49 16.49
CA THR A 221 -5.83 14.85 15.49
C THR A 221 -5.93 16.31 15.07
N LEU A 222 -4.75 16.93 14.92
CA LEU A 222 -4.56 18.23 14.27
C LEU A 222 -3.87 18.01 12.92
N ASP A 223 -4.53 18.40 11.83
CA ASP A 223 -3.98 18.37 10.46
C ASP A 223 -3.57 19.78 10.02
N VAL A 224 -2.26 20.04 9.92
CA VAL A 224 -1.72 21.34 9.50
C VAL A 224 -1.36 21.27 8.01
N PHE A 225 -1.75 22.29 7.25
CA PHE A 225 -1.68 22.29 5.78
C PHE A 225 -2.57 21.19 5.19
N SER A 226 -3.81 21.10 5.69
CA SER A 226 -4.69 19.96 5.46
C SER A 226 -5.13 19.79 4.01
N GLY A 227 -5.06 20.85 3.19
CA GLY A 227 -5.66 20.86 1.87
C GLY A 227 -7.14 20.49 1.94
N CYS A 228 -7.62 19.72 0.97
CA CYS A 228 -8.98 19.17 0.99
C CYS A 228 -9.17 17.97 1.95
N GLY A 229 -8.12 17.54 2.67
CA GLY A 229 -8.21 16.51 3.70
C GLY A 229 -7.83 15.10 3.28
N GLY A 230 -7.18 14.88 2.12
CA GLY A 230 -6.82 13.53 1.66
C GLY A 230 -5.93 12.72 2.62
N LEU A 231 -5.08 13.39 3.42
CA LEU A 231 -4.29 12.72 4.46
C LEU A 231 -5.17 12.31 5.66
N SER A 232 -6.02 13.23 6.14
CA SER A 232 -7.00 12.97 7.19
C SER A 232 -7.97 11.86 6.82
N GLU A 233 -8.50 11.86 5.59
CA GLU A 233 -9.41 10.83 5.08
C GLU A 233 -8.78 9.44 5.16
N GLY A 234 -7.52 9.28 4.72
CA GLY A 234 -6.81 8.01 4.83
C GLY A 234 -6.65 7.53 6.28
N PHE A 235 -6.46 8.44 7.24
CA PHE A 235 -6.40 8.09 8.65
C PHE A 235 -7.75 7.79 9.28
N HIS A 236 -8.83 8.45 8.83
CA HIS A 236 -10.19 8.14 9.27
C HIS A 236 -10.62 6.76 8.78
N GLN A 237 -10.30 6.42 7.53
CA GLN A 237 -10.50 5.08 6.95
C GLN A 237 -9.72 4.00 7.71
N ALA A 238 -8.51 4.31 8.18
CA ALA A 238 -7.74 3.41 9.03
C ALA A 238 -8.33 3.24 10.45
N GLY A 239 -9.35 4.02 10.83
CA GLY A 239 -10.02 3.92 12.12
C GLY A 239 -9.21 4.38 13.33
N ILE A 240 -8.00 4.91 13.14
CA ILE A 240 -7.06 5.23 14.23
C ILE A 240 -7.23 6.64 14.80
N CYS A 241 -7.85 7.55 14.06
CA CYS A 241 -7.90 8.96 14.44
C CYS A 241 -9.22 9.64 14.07
N GLU A 242 -9.44 10.78 14.71
CA GLU A 242 -10.50 11.73 14.41
C GLU A 242 -9.87 13.12 14.33
N THR A 243 -9.99 13.77 13.17
CA THR A 243 -9.41 15.10 12.96
C THR A 243 -10.36 16.14 13.54
N LEU A 244 -10.03 16.69 14.72
CA LEU A 244 -10.85 17.69 15.38
C LEU A 244 -10.46 19.12 14.98
N TRP A 245 -9.22 19.31 14.51
CA TRP A 245 -8.70 20.60 14.10
C TRP A 245 -7.97 20.47 12.76
N ALA A 246 -8.22 21.41 11.86
CA ALA A 246 -7.50 21.52 10.60
C ALA A 246 -7.10 22.97 10.34
N ILE A 247 -5.90 23.18 9.79
CA ILE A 247 -5.39 24.50 9.43
C ILE A 247 -5.07 24.51 7.93
N GLU A 248 -5.82 25.31 7.16
CA GLU A 248 -5.63 25.47 5.73
C GLU A 248 -5.84 26.93 5.34
N MET A 249 -4.78 27.57 4.85
CA MET A 249 -4.82 29.00 4.51
C MET A 249 -5.63 29.27 3.23
N TRP A 250 -5.70 28.31 2.31
CA TRP A 250 -6.40 28.47 1.04
C TRP A 250 -7.88 28.09 1.17
N GLU A 251 -8.73 29.13 1.17
CA GLU A 251 -10.17 29.00 1.45
C GLU A 251 -10.90 27.91 0.65
N PRO A 252 -10.72 27.73 -0.68
CA PRO A 252 -11.38 26.64 -1.40
C PRO A 252 -11.06 25.24 -0.85
N ALA A 253 -9.80 25.00 -0.43
CA ALA A 253 -9.42 23.74 0.17
C ALA A 253 -9.96 23.60 1.61
N ALA A 254 -9.95 24.68 2.38
CA ALA A 254 -10.56 24.71 3.72
C ALA A 254 -12.06 24.40 3.66
N GLN A 255 -12.79 24.95 2.68
CA GLN A 255 -14.20 24.64 2.44
C GLN A 255 -14.42 23.17 2.06
N ALA A 256 -13.59 22.62 1.16
CA ALA A 256 -13.64 21.20 0.85
C ALA A 256 -13.38 20.33 2.09
N PHE A 257 -12.45 20.71 2.97
CA PHE A 257 -12.22 20.01 4.22
C PHE A 257 -13.46 20.03 5.12
N ARG A 258 -14.11 21.20 5.30
CA ARG A 258 -15.33 21.36 6.11
C ARG A 258 -16.48 20.47 5.62
N LEU A 259 -16.66 20.37 4.30
CA LEU A 259 -17.73 19.54 3.70
C LEU A 259 -17.57 18.06 4.04
N ASN A 260 -16.33 17.56 4.07
CA ASN A 260 -16.05 16.16 4.36
C ASN A 260 -15.92 15.87 5.86
N ASN A 261 -15.72 16.90 6.69
CA ASN A 261 -15.42 16.75 8.11
C ASN A 261 -16.27 17.72 8.96
N PRO A 262 -17.60 17.53 9.06
CA PRO A 262 -18.50 18.46 9.73
C PRO A 262 -18.25 18.59 11.25
N GLY A 263 -17.59 17.60 11.87
CA GLY A 263 -17.20 17.62 13.28
C GLY A 263 -15.90 18.39 13.58
N SER A 264 -15.16 18.83 12.55
CA SER A 264 -13.85 19.48 12.72
C SER A 264 -13.97 20.99 12.81
N THR A 265 -13.13 21.60 13.65
CA THR A 265 -12.87 23.04 13.62
C THR A 265 -11.80 23.34 12.57
N VAL A 266 -12.21 24.01 11.48
CA VAL A 266 -11.30 24.37 10.37
C VAL A 266 -10.94 25.85 10.43
N PHE A 267 -9.64 26.13 10.60
CA PHE A 267 -9.08 27.47 10.63
C PHE A 267 -8.58 27.87 9.23
N THR A 268 -9.25 28.83 8.60
CA THR A 268 -8.75 29.43 7.34
C THR A 268 -7.74 30.54 7.63
N GLU A 269 -6.58 30.18 8.16
CA GLU A 269 -5.56 31.14 8.59
C GLU A 269 -4.14 30.64 8.31
N ASP A 270 -3.15 31.55 8.37
CA ASP A 270 -1.74 31.15 8.40
C ASP A 270 -1.44 30.41 9.72
N CYS A 271 -0.88 29.21 9.63
CA CYS A 271 -0.50 28.40 10.79
C CYS A 271 0.39 29.15 11.81
N ASN A 272 1.20 30.12 11.38
CA ASN A 272 2.04 30.88 12.30
C ASN A 272 1.22 31.82 13.19
N VAL A 273 0.11 32.37 12.68
CA VAL A 273 -0.80 33.23 13.43
C VAL A 273 -1.48 32.42 14.52
N LEU A 274 -2.05 31.26 14.16
CA LEU A 274 -2.73 30.40 15.11
C LEU A 274 -1.79 29.91 16.22
N LEU A 275 -0.57 29.46 15.87
CA LEU A 275 0.40 29.03 16.87
C LEU A 275 0.76 30.17 17.83
N LYS A 276 0.92 31.40 17.31
CA LYS A 276 1.22 32.58 18.13
C LYS A 276 0.10 32.87 19.12
N LEU A 277 -1.16 32.77 18.71
CA LEU A 277 -2.33 32.96 19.59
C LEU A 277 -2.32 31.95 20.75
N VAL A 278 -2.12 30.67 20.44
CA VAL A 278 -2.10 29.62 21.47
C VAL A 278 -0.90 29.79 22.41
N MET A 279 0.26 30.22 21.88
CA MET A 279 1.44 30.54 22.70
C MET A 279 1.25 31.79 23.58
N SER A 280 0.39 32.73 23.20
CA SER A 280 0.04 33.89 24.03
C SER A 280 -1.06 33.61 25.05
N GLY A 281 -1.56 32.37 25.13
CA GLY A 281 -2.59 31.96 26.10
C GLY A 281 -4.03 32.19 25.64
N GLU A 282 -4.24 32.53 24.36
CA GLU A 282 -5.58 32.69 23.81
C GLU A 282 -6.29 31.34 23.71
N LYS A 283 -7.59 31.34 24.01
CA LYS A 283 -8.45 30.15 23.93
C LYS A 283 -9.30 30.10 22.66
N THR A 284 -9.48 31.24 22.02
CA THR A 284 -10.29 31.39 20.81
C THR A 284 -9.60 32.34 19.84
N ASN A 285 -9.84 32.18 18.53
CA ASN A 285 -9.46 33.22 17.56
C ASN A 285 -10.51 34.34 17.49
N SER A 286 -10.29 35.31 16.60
CA SER A 286 -11.19 36.45 16.37
C SER A 286 -12.59 36.05 15.89
N LEU A 287 -12.76 34.84 15.35
CA LEU A 287 -14.03 34.27 14.91
C LEU A 287 -14.73 33.44 15.99
N GLY A 288 -14.19 33.41 17.22
CA GLY A 288 -14.74 32.63 18.32
C GLY A 288 -14.50 31.12 18.21
N GLN A 289 -13.67 30.66 17.26
CA GLN A 289 -13.33 29.25 17.12
C GLN A 289 -12.37 28.84 18.24
N LYS A 290 -12.68 27.74 18.93
CA LYS A 290 -11.86 27.23 20.04
C LYS A 290 -10.51 26.71 19.54
N LEU A 291 -9.42 27.28 20.06
CA LEU A 291 -8.07 26.87 19.72
C LEU A 291 -7.66 25.60 20.47
N PRO A 292 -7.02 24.61 19.82
CA PRO A 292 -6.49 23.43 20.52
C PRO A 292 -5.44 23.85 21.56
N GLN A 293 -5.44 23.19 22.71
CA GLN A 293 -4.50 23.44 23.81
C GLN A 293 -3.58 22.23 24.04
N LYS A 294 -2.57 22.38 24.91
CA LYS A 294 -1.74 21.24 25.32
C LYS A 294 -2.59 20.16 25.98
N GLY A 295 -2.41 18.91 25.56
CA GLY A 295 -3.22 17.75 26.00
C GLY A 295 -4.41 17.43 25.08
N ASP A 296 -4.84 18.39 24.25
CA ASP A 296 -5.92 18.17 23.30
C ASP A 296 -5.45 17.34 22.08
N VAL A 297 -4.27 17.66 21.55
CA VAL A 297 -3.71 17.05 20.33
C VAL A 297 -2.91 15.80 20.66
N GLU A 298 -3.42 14.63 20.27
CA GLU A 298 -2.74 13.34 20.46
C GLU A 298 -1.96 12.91 19.23
N MET A 299 -2.37 13.36 18.04
CA MET A 299 -1.69 13.11 16.78
C MET A 299 -1.59 14.40 15.96
N LEU A 300 -0.42 14.64 15.37
CA LEU A 300 -0.15 15.77 14.50
C LEU A 300 0.26 15.26 13.12
N CYS A 301 -0.50 15.63 12.09
CA CYS A 301 -0.19 15.30 10.70
C CYS A 301 -0.19 16.55 9.82
N GLY A 302 0.49 16.48 8.67
CA GLY A 302 0.60 17.64 7.79
C GLY A 302 1.63 17.51 6.69
N GLY A 303 1.41 18.28 5.62
CA GLY A 303 2.25 18.34 4.42
C GLY A 303 2.80 19.74 4.17
N PRO A 304 3.76 20.25 4.98
CA PRO A 304 4.26 21.61 4.86
C PRO A 304 4.80 21.88 3.45
N PRO A 305 4.33 22.93 2.76
CA PRO A 305 4.65 23.16 1.36
C PRO A 305 6.14 23.47 1.19
N CYS A 306 6.77 22.68 0.34
CA CYS A 306 8.22 22.66 0.15
C CYS A 306 8.65 23.47 -1.10
N GLN A 307 7.90 24.53 -1.46
CA GLN A 307 8.09 25.20 -2.76
C GLN A 307 9.42 25.96 -2.87
N GLY A 308 10.12 26.31 -1.78
CA GLY A 308 11.49 26.86 -1.84
C GLY A 308 12.56 25.84 -2.25
N PHE A 309 12.16 24.56 -2.39
CA PHE A 309 13.06 23.42 -2.37
C PHE A 309 12.98 22.52 -3.63
N SER A 310 12.27 22.93 -4.68
CA SER A 310 12.30 22.24 -5.98
C SER A 310 13.54 22.69 -6.78
N GLY A 311 14.27 21.74 -7.37
CA GLY A 311 15.43 22.04 -8.25
C GLY A 311 15.07 22.82 -9.53
N MET A 312 13.79 23.09 -9.76
CA MET A 312 13.24 23.84 -10.90
C MET A 312 12.99 25.32 -10.62
N ASN A 313 13.28 25.81 -9.40
CA ASN A 313 13.17 27.24 -9.12
C ASN A 313 14.41 28.00 -9.59
N ARG A 314 14.21 28.84 -10.61
CA ARG A 314 15.17 29.80 -11.17
C ARG A 314 15.69 30.85 -10.17
N PHE A 315 15.14 30.91 -8.95
CA PHE A 315 15.41 31.91 -7.90
C PHE A 315 15.72 31.27 -6.53
N ASN A 316 16.86 30.59 -6.44
CA ASN A 316 17.33 29.83 -5.25
C ASN A 316 17.79 30.71 -4.06
N SER A 317 17.77 32.04 -4.16
CA SER A 317 18.41 32.95 -3.19
C SER A 317 17.53 34.09 -2.63
N ARG A 318 16.25 34.22 -3.01
CA ARG A 318 15.37 35.30 -2.49
C ARG A 318 14.77 34.98 -1.11
N THR A 319 14.44 36.03 -0.35
CA THR A 319 13.80 36.02 0.99
C THR A 319 12.55 35.13 1.05
N TYR A 320 11.77 35.08 -0.03
CA TYR A 320 10.59 34.23 -0.18
C TYR A 320 10.88 32.72 -0.12
N SER A 321 12.05 32.29 -0.64
CA SER A 321 12.51 30.91 -0.52
C SER A 321 12.96 30.59 0.90
N LYS A 322 13.52 31.55 1.65
CA LYS A 322 13.81 31.39 3.09
C LYS A 322 12.51 31.27 3.92
N PHE A 323 11.45 32.00 3.54
CA PHE A 323 10.12 31.94 4.16
C PHE A 323 9.41 30.60 3.92
N LYS A 324 9.40 30.04 2.71
CA LYS A 324 8.79 28.70 2.51
C LYS A 324 9.61 27.55 3.12
N ASN A 325 10.91 27.75 3.31
CA ASN A 325 11.73 26.85 4.12
C ASN A 325 11.37 26.90 5.61
N SER A 326 10.70 27.97 6.05
CA SER A 326 10.30 28.18 7.44
C SER A 326 9.07 27.37 7.83
N LEU A 327 8.20 26.94 6.90
CA LEU A 327 6.97 26.23 7.27
C LEU A 327 7.22 24.82 7.81
N VAL A 328 8.33 24.18 7.44
CA VAL A 328 8.80 22.95 8.10
C VAL A 328 9.18 23.25 9.56
N VAL A 329 9.81 24.40 9.81
CA VAL A 329 10.16 24.84 11.17
C VAL A 329 8.89 25.18 11.95
N SER A 330 7.95 25.92 11.37
CA SER A 330 6.65 26.19 11.98
C SER A 330 5.95 24.89 12.37
N TYR A 331 5.91 23.91 11.46
CA TYR A 331 5.32 22.60 11.74
C TYR A 331 6.05 21.82 12.85
N LEU A 332 7.37 21.90 12.92
CA LEU A 332 8.14 21.34 14.04
C LEU A 332 7.86 22.10 15.35
N SER A 333 7.60 23.41 15.31
CA SER A 333 7.18 24.18 16.49
C SER A 333 5.80 23.75 17.00
N TYR A 334 4.87 23.38 16.11
CA TYR A 334 3.61 22.74 16.52
C TYR A 334 3.89 21.43 17.27
N CYS A 335 4.77 20.57 16.74
CA CYS A 335 5.16 19.33 17.39
C CYS A 335 5.78 19.57 18.78
N ASP A 336 6.71 20.53 18.89
CA ASP A 336 7.36 20.88 20.14
C ASP A 336 6.39 21.46 21.18
N TYR A 337 5.44 22.30 20.74
CA TYR A 337 4.47 22.92 21.62
C TYR A 337 3.44 21.92 22.15
N TYR A 338 2.79 21.16 21.25
CA TYR A 338 1.68 20.27 21.61
C TYR A 338 2.13 18.92 22.17
N ARG A 339 3.35 18.47 21.86
CA ARG A 339 3.89 17.17 22.26
C ARG A 339 2.93 15.99 22.00
N PRO A 340 2.45 15.79 20.74
CA PRO A 340 1.54 14.69 20.41
C PRO A 340 2.20 13.33 20.60
N LYS A 341 1.39 12.28 20.81
CA LYS A 341 1.87 10.88 20.87
C LYS A 341 2.50 10.45 19.55
N PHE A 342 1.88 10.84 18.43
CA PHE A 342 2.36 10.52 17.08
C PHE A 342 2.46 11.78 16.21
N PHE A 343 3.49 11.81 15.38
CA PHE A 343 3.75 12.88 14.42
C PHE A 343 4.02 12.29 13.03
N LEU A 344 3.36 12.84 12.02
CA LEU A 344 3.62 12.53 10.62
C LEU A 344 3.91 13.81 9.84
N LEU A 345 5.00 13.79 9.06
CA LEU A 345 5.28 14.80 8.03
C LEU A 345 5.31 14.12 6.66
N GLU A 346 4.40 14.53 5.78
CA GLU A 346 4.38 14.13 4.37
C GLU A 346 5.08 15.19 3.50
N ASN A 347 5.84 14.73 2.50
CA ASN A 347 6.38 15.65 1.50
C ASN A 347 6.73 14.97 0.18
N VAL A 348 7.11 15.78 -0.81
CA VAL A 348 7.64 15.26 -2.09
C VAL A 348 8.88 14.41 -1.86
N ARG A 349 9.10 13.38 -2.71
CA ARG A 349 10.27 12.50 -2.64
C ARG A 349 11.59 13.24 -2.47
N ASN A 350 11.78 14.38 -3.14
CA ASN A 350 13.05 15.12 -3.12
C ASN A 350 13.33 15.85 -1.79
N PHE A 351 12.39 15.87 -0.84
CA PHE A 351 12.63 16.40 0.50
C PHE A 351 13.87 15.77 1.15
N VAL A 352 14.06 14.45 0.97
CA VAL A 352 15.16 13.70 1.58
C VAL A 352 16.54 14.00 1.00
N SER A 353 16.62 14.53 -0.24
CA SER A 353 17.88 14.83 -0.93
C SER A 353 18.18 16.33 -0.99
N PHE A 354 17.24 17.17 -0.57
CA PHE A 354 17.34 18.61 -0.74
C PHE A 354 18.47 19.24 0.09
N LYS A 355 19.24 20.17 -0.54
CA LYS A 355 20.46 20.81 0.01
C LYS A 355 21.40 19.79 0.66
N ARG A 356 21.77 18.74 -0.09
CA ARG A 356 22.62 17.64 0.42
C ARG A 356 21.99 17.02 1.68
N SER A 357 20.69 16.77 1.62
CA SER A 357 19.87 16.22 2.70
C SER A 357 19.85 17.03 4.01
N MET A 358 20.28 18.29 4.00
CA MET A 358 20.31 19.11 5.22
C MET A 358 18.92 19.36 5.82
N VAL A 359 17.89 19.52 4.99
CA VAL A 359 16.52 19.71 5.49
C VAL A 359 16.03 18.47 6.24
N LEU A 360 16.27 17.28 5.70
CA LEU A 360 15.99 16.03 6.39
C LEU A 360 16.80 15.92 7.69
N LYS A 361 18.12 16.14 7.63
CA LYS A 361 19.01 16.05 8.80
C LYS A 361 18.59 16.99 9.93
N LEU A 362 18.25 18.24 9.62
CA LEU A 362 17.78 19.20 10.62
C LEU A 362 16.39 18.82 11.17
N THR A 363 15.48 18.36 10.32
CA THR A 363 14.15 17.89 10.77
C THR A 363 14.28 16.75 11.78
N LEU A 364 15.07 15.73 11.45
CA LEU A 364 15.35 14.60 12.36
C LEU A 364 16.09 15.08 13.61
N ARG A 365 17.07 15.98 13.48
CA ARG A 365 17.81 16.53 14.63
C ARG A 365 16.89 17.27 15.60
N CYS A 366 15.91 18.03 15.10
CA CYS A 366 14.91 18.70 15.92
C CYS A 366 14.04 17.69 16.68
N LEU A 367 13.51 16.66 15.99
CA LEU A 367 12.70 15.61 16.63
C LEU A 367 13.48 14.85 17.71
N VAL A 368 14.73 14.47 17.43
CA VAL A 368 15.61 13.83 18.43
C VAL A 368 15.90 14.78 19.60
N ARG A 369 16.12 16.07 19.35
CA ARG A 369 16.32 17.07 20.41
C ARG A 369 15.08 17.27 21.27
N MET A 370 13.89 17.12 20.70
CA MET A 370 12.62 17.10 21.44
C MET A 370 12.44 15.81 22.26
N GLY A 371 13.24 14.77 22.02
CA GLY A 371 13.14 13.47 22.71
C GLY A 371 12.24 12.45 22.00
N TYR A 372 11.79 12.74 20.78
CA TYR A 372 11.00 11.80 20.00
C TYR A 372 11.84 10.66 19.44
N GLN A 373 11.24 9.47 19.37
CA GLN A 373 11.67 8.45 18.43
C GLN A 373 11.29 8.92 17.02
N CYS A 374 12.15 8.76 16.02
CA CYS A 374 11.82 9.17 14.66
C CYS A 374 12.49 8.31 13.60
N THR A 375 11.86 8.22 12.44
CA THR A 375 12.38 7.56 11.24
C THR A 375 11.91 8.30 9.98
N PHE A 376 12.51 7.98 8.84
CA PHE A 376 12.11 8.51 7.54
C PHE A 376 12.11 7.41 6.47
N GLY A 377 11.31 7.59 5.44
CA GLY A 377 11.15 6.64 4.36
C GLY A 377 10.58 7.28 3.10
N VAL A 378 10.71 6.60 1.97
CA VAL A 378 10.04 6.97 0.73
C VAL A 378 9.08 5.86 0.34
N LEU A 379 7.82 6.20 0.12
CA LEU A 379 6.78 5.27 -0.30
C LEU A 379 6.30 5.62 -1.71
N GLN A 380 5.88 4.61 -2.47
CA GLN A 380 5.27 4.76 -3.81
C GLN A 380 3.77 4.48 -3.70
N ALA A 381 2.93 5.48 -3.97
CA ALA A 381 1.47 5.35 -3.88
C ALA A 381 0.93 4.18 -4.72
N GLY A 382 1.49 3.93 -5.91
CA GLY A 382 1.08 2.82 -6.76
C GLY A 382 1.18 1.42 -6.12
N GLN A 383 2.04 1.25 -5.11
CA GLN A 383 2.15 0.01 -4.34
C GLN A 383 1.02 -0.18 -3.31
N TYR A 384 0.12 0.81 -3.17
CA TYR A 384 -0.99 0.85 -2.23
C TYR A 384 -2.34 1.06 -2.95
N GLY A 385 -2.45 0.59 -4.19
CA GLY A 385 -3.76 0.42 -4.84
C GLY A 385 -4.25 1.60 -5.67
N VAL A 386 -3.35 2.46 -6.18
CA VAL A 386 -3.72 3.54 -7.11
C VAL A 386 -2.97 3.44 -8.44
N ALA A 387 -3.64 3.80 -9.54
CA ALA A 387 -3.04 3.83 -10.88
C ALA A 387 -2.15 5.07 -11.12
N GLN A 388 -1.28 5.41 -10.15
CA GLN A 388 -0.47 6.62 -10.19
C GLN A 388 0.96 6.38 -9.71
N THR A 389 1.94 6.83 -10.49
CA THR A 389 3.33 6.92 -10.03
C THR A 389 3.56 8.20 -9.21
N ARG A 390 3.57 8.05 -7.88
CA ARG A 390 3.71 9.15 -6.92
C ARG A 390 4.51 8.71 -5.71
N ARG A 391 5.80 9.09 -5.69
CA ARG A 391 6.69 8.87 -4.54
C ARG A 391 6.61 10.00 -3.52
N ARG A 392 6.44 9.65 -2.25
CA ARG A 392 6.38 10.58 -1.10
C ARG A 392 7.43 10.26 -0.05
N ALA A 393 8.06 11.30 0.47
CA ALA A 393 8.87 11.22 1.67
C ALA A 393 7.93 11.28 2.88
N ILE A 394 8.08 10.34 3.80
CA ILE A 394 7.25 10.22 4.99
C ILE A 394 8.18 10.17 6.20
N ILE A 395 8.01 11.10 7.13
CA ILE A 395 8.73 11.13 8.41
C ILE A 395 7.73 10.76 9.48
N LEU A 396 8.07 9.75 10.27
CA LEU A 396 7.26 9.29 11.39
C LEU A 396 8.02 9.59 12.68
N ALA A 397 7.30 10.06 13.69
CA ALA A 397 7.82 10.18 15.04
C ALA A 397 6.79 9.75 16.08
N ALA A 398 7.30 9.23 17.20
CA ALA A 398 6.51 8.75 18.32
C ALA A 398 7.11 9.27 19.64
N ALA A 399 6.24 9.69 20.56
CA ALA A 399 6.64 10.20 21.85
C ALA A 399 7.39 9.14 22.70
N PRO A 400 8.15 9.54 23.72
CA PRO A 400 8.67 8.58 24.71
C PRO A 400 7.54 7.76 25.33
N GLY A 401 7.75 6.43 25.44
CA GLY A 401 6.74 5.50 25.94
C GLY A 401 5.83 4.90 24.86
N GLU A 402 5.77 5.51 23.68
CA GLU A 402 5.04 4.96 22.53
C GLU A 402 5.93 4.03 21.69
N LYS A 403 5.31 3.19 20.84
CA LYS A 403 6.05 2.36 19.88
C LYS A 403 6.14 3.10 18.54
N LEU A 404 7.36 3.34 18.04
CA LEU A 404 7.56 3.96 16.73
C LEU A 404 6.90 3.12 15.63
N PRO A 405 5.96 3.68 14.84
CA PRO A 405 5.29 2.94 13.77
C PRO A 405 6.25 2.50 12.68
N ARG A 406 5.94 1.37 12.05
CA ARG A 406 6.64 0.86 10.88
C ARG A 406 6.01 1.39 9.59
N TYR A 407 6.80 1.48 8.53
CA TYR A 407 6.28 1.71 7.18
C TYR A 407 5.48 0.49 6.70
N PRO A 408 4.34 0.72 6.02
CA PRO A 408 3.47 -0.35 5.56
C PRO A 408 4.11 -1.13 4.41
N GLU A 409 3.95 -2.45 4.44
CA GLU A 409 4.39 -3.32 3.34
C GLU A 409 3.56 -3.04 2.07
N PRO A 410 4.19 -3.05 0.87
CA PRO A 410 3.50 -3.01 -0.40
C PRO A 410 2.35 -4.04 -0.48
N LEU A 411 1.19 -3.56 -0.93
CA LEU A 411 0.01 -4.38 -1.17
C LEU A 411 -0.06 -4.81 -2.64
N HIS A 412 0.25 -3.90 -3.55
CA HIS A 412 0.19 -4.12 -5.00
C HIS A 412 1.59 -4.17 -5.62
N VAL A 413 1.77 -5.07 -6.58
CA VAL A 413 2.91 -5.00 -7.49
C VAL A 413 2.87 -3.72 -8.30
N PHE A 414 4.05 -3.17 -8.62
CA PHE A 414 4.16 -1.94 -9.39
C PHE A 414 5.46 -1.89 -10.19
N ALA A 415 5.53 -1.03 -11.20
CA ALA A 415 6.68 -0.96 -12.11
C ALA A 415 8.00 -0.69 -11.33
N PRO A 416 9.02 -1.58 -11.41
CA PRO A 416 10.25 -1.49 -10.61
C PRO A 416 10.99 -0.16 -10.74
N ARG A 417 10.99 0.45 -11.94
CA ARG A 417 11.60 1.76 -12.19
C ARG A 417 10.97 2.87 -11.35
N ALA A 418 9.69 2.73 -11.01
CA ALA A 418 8.95 3.66 -10.17
C ALA A 418 9.10 3.38 -8.67
N CYS A 419 9.70 2.24 -8.29
CA CYS A 419 9.88 1.76 -6.92
C CYS A 419 11.35 1.83 -6.46
N SER A 420 12.14 2.73 -7.04
CA SER A 420 13.44 3.10 -6.44
C SER A 420 13.19 4.00 -5.22
N LEU A 421 13.06 3.35 -4.05
CA LEU A 421 12.69 3.95 -2.76
C LEU A 421 13.89 4.24 -1.83
N ASN A 422 15.08 3.76 -2.19
CA ASN A 422 16.29 3.97 -1.39
C ASN A 422 16.65 5.47 -1.32
N VAL A 423 17.23 5.88 -0.19
CA VAL A 423 17.72 7.24 0.02
C VAL A 423 19.21 7.22 0.33
N VAL A 424 19.98 8.10 -0.28
CA VAL A 424 21.41 8.28 0.02
C VAL A 424 21.60 9.60 0.75
N VAL A 425 22.20 9.56 1.95
CA VAL A 425 22.57 10.72 2.76
C VAL A 425 24.02 10.57 3.19
N ASP A 426 24.87 11.54 2.83
CA ASP A 426 26.32 11.53 3.13
C ASP A 426 26.96 10.17 2.81
N GLU A 427 26.74 9.68 1.59
CA GLU A 427 27.24 8.39 1.04
C GLU A 427 26.65 7.12 1.69
N LYS A 428 25.83 7.25 2.73
CA LYS A 428 25.15 6.13 3.35
C LYS A 428 23.79 5.88 2.70
N ARG A 429 23.54 4.63 2.31
CA ARG A 429 22.25 4.18 1.78
C ARG A 429 21.32 3.77 2.92
N TYR A 430 20.15 4.39 2.97
CA TYR A 430 19.07 4.10 3.90
C TYR A 430 17.91 3.44 3.17
N VAL A 431 17.32 2.46 3.84
CA VAL A 431 16.13 1.71 3.42
C VAL A 431 15.14 1.67 4.57
N THR A 432 13.85 1.54 4.26
CA THR A 432 12.79 1.37 5.26
C THR A 432 12.76 -0.06 5.77
N ASN A 433 11.86 -0.35 6.71
CA ASN A 433 11.60 -1.71 7.22
C ASN A 433 10.81 -2.61 6.25
N VAL A 434 10.54 -2.14 5.03
CA VAL A 434 9.73 -2.84 4.03
C VAL A 434 10.55 -3.97 3.43
N THR A 435 10.00 -5.18 3.44
CA THR A 435 10.68 -6.39 2.98
C THR A 435 10.20 -6.88 1.62
N ARG A 436 8.96 -6.56 1.20
CA ARG A 436 8.42 -7.05 -0.08
C ARG A 436 9.06 -6.43 -1.32
N GLY A 437 9.77 -5.32 -1.19
CA GLY A 437 10.45 -4.66 -2.32
C GLY A 437 9.49 -4.31 -3.46
N ASN A 438 9.64 -4.98 -4.61
CA ASN A 438 8.75 -4.85 -5.77
C ASN A 438 7.63 -5.90 -5.82
N GLY A 439 7.64 -6.89 -4.92
CA GLY A 439 6.57 -7.87 -4.77
C GLY A 439 5.32 -7.26 -4.16
N GLY A 440 4.21 -7.97 -4.29
CA GLY A 440 2.91 -7.54 -3.79
C GLY A 440 1.93 -8.70 -3.79
N VAL A 441 0.91 -8.60 -2.94
CA VAL A 441 -0.17 -9.58 -2.84
C VAL A 441 -1.11 -9.44 -4.04
N TYR A 442 -1.40 -8.20 -4.42
CA TYR A 442 -2.37 -7.86 -5.44
C TYR A 442 -1.69 -7.41 -6.73
N ARG A 443 -2.40 -7.62 -7.85
CA ARG A 443 -2.03 -7.03 -9.14
C ARG A 443 -2.01 -5.50 -9.08
N THR A 444 -1.30 -4.86 -10.00
CA THR A 444 -1.31 -3.40 -10.15
C THR A 444 -2.72 -2.88 -10.51
N ILE A 445 -3.09 -1.71 -10.00
CA ILE A 445 -4.30 -0.98 -10.40
C ILE A 445 -3.99 -0.14 -11.65
N THR A 446 -4.88 -0.22 -12.65
CA THR A 446 -4.70 0.39 -13.96
C THR A 446 -5.63 1.58 -14.19
N VAL A 447 -5.39 2.36 -15.24
CA VAL A 447 -6.31 3.41 -15.69
C VAL A 447 -7.69 2.84 -16.01
N ARG A 448 -7.75 1.62 -16.60
CA ARG A 448 -9.02 0.92 -16.81
C ARG A 448 -9.76 0.73 -15.49
N ASP A 449 -9.09 0.17 -14.49
CA ASP A 449 -9.68 -0.05 -13.17
C ASP A 449 -10.16 1.27 -12.54
N THR A 450 -9.51 2.39 -12.86
CA THR A 450 -9.78 3.69 -12.24
C THR A 450 -10.99 4.42 -12.84
N MET A 451 -11.17 4.37 -14.16
CA MET A 451 -12.11 5.29 -14.84
C MET A 451 -12.86 4.70 -16.04
N SER A 452 -12.82 3.38 -16.28
CA SER A 452 -13.53 2.77 -17.42
C SER A 452 -15.06 2.81 -17.34
N ASP A 453 -15.63 3.10 -16.18
CA ASP A 453 -17.07 3.25 -15.96
C ASP A 453 -17.55 4.70 -16.11
N LEU A 454 -16.65 5.68 -16.22
CA LEU A 454 -17.04 7.07 -16.38
C LEU A 454 -17.62 7.32 -17.77
N PRO A 455 -18.72 8.08 -17.89
CA PRO A 455 -19.31 8.42 -19.18
C PRO A 455 -18.38 9.32 -19.99
N GLU A 456 -18.50 9.24 -21.31
CA GLU A 456 -17.76 10.11 -22.22
C GLU A 456 -18.19 11.57 -22.07
N ILE A 457 -17.21 12.47 -22.00
CA ILE A 457 -17.42 13.92 -21.95
C ILE A 457 -16.59 14.61 -23.05
N ARG A 458 -17.00 15.80 -23.45
CA ARG A 458 -16.30 16.61 -24.46
C ARG A 458 -15.30 17.57 -23.82
N ASN A 459 -14.35 18.06 -24.62
CA ASN A 459 -13.44 19.14 -24.24
C ASN A 459 -14.22 20.34 -23.68
N GLY A 460 -13.83 20.87 -22.52
CA GLY A 460 -14.54 21.96 -21.86
C GLY A 460 -15.83 21.57 -21.15
N ALA A 461 -16.08 20.29 -20.89
CA ALA A 461 -17.22 19.86 -20.08
C ALA A 461 -17.19 20.52 -18.70
N SER A 462 -18.30 21.12 -18.30
CA SER A 462 -18.43 21.96 -17.10
C SER A 462 -19.61 21.59 -16.20
N ALA A 463 -20.39 20.57 -16.55
CA ALA A 463 -21.50 20.09 -15.73
C ALA A 463 -20.95 19.47 -14.44
N LEU A 464 -21.24 20.12 -13.30
CA LEU A 464 -20.72 19.71 -11.98
C LEU A 464 -21.32 18.39 -11.47
N GLU A 465 -22.56 18.10 -11.86
CA GLU A 465 -23.27 16.87 -11.51
C GLU A 465 -23.87 16.24 -12.76
N ILE A 466 -23.56 14.96 -12.98
CA ILE A 466 -24.11 14.14 -14.07
C ILE A 466 -24.44 12.72 -13.55
N SER A 467 -25.16 11.95 -14.34
CA SER A 467 -25.39 10.52 -14.08
C SER A 467 -24.15 9.69 -14.47
N TYR A 468 -23.84 8.65 -13.71
CA TYR A 468 -22.83 7.66 -14.07
C TYR A 468 -23.17 6.91 -15.37
N ASN A 469 -24.46 6.80 -15.73
CA ASN A 469 -24.94 6.08 -16.92
C ASN A 469 -24.48 4.61 -17.00
N GLY A 470 -24.14 4.00 -15.86
CA GLY A 470 -23.69 2.62 -15.78
C GLY A 470 -23.25 2.18 -14.40
N GLU A 471 -23.08 0.87 -14.26
CA GLU A 471 -22.58 0.20 -13.06
C GLU A 471 -21.04 0.22 -13.01
N PRO A 472 -20.43 0.17 -11.81
CA PRO A 472 -18.99 0.00 -11.69
C PRO A 472 -18.53 -1.29 -12.37
N GLN A 473 -17.43 -1.21 -13.12
CA GLN A 473 -16.89 -2.34 -13.86
C GLN A 473 -15.81 -3.08 -13.08
N SER A 474 -14.94 -2.36 -12.39
CA SER A 474 -13.79 -2.91 -11.67
C SER A 474 -14.04 -2.99 -10.16
N TRP A 475 -13.23 -3.79 -9.46
CA TRP A 475 -13.19 -3.77 -7.99
C TRP A 475 -12.92 -2.37 -7.44
N PHE A 476 -11.97 -1.64 -8.05
CA PHE A 476 -11.59 -0.30 -7.61
C PHE A 476 -12.77 0.67 -7.69
N GLN A 477 -13.52 0.64 -8.80
CA GLN A 477 -14.72 1.47 -8.96
C GLN A 477 -15.81 1.13 -7.95
N ARG A 478 -16.00 -0.16 -7.63
CA ARG A 478 -16.93 -0.58 -6.56
C ARG A 478 -16.54 0.00 -5.21
N GLN A 479 -15.25 0.02 -4.87
CA GLN A 479 -14.78 0.62 -3.61
C GLN A 479 -14.97 2.14 -3.59
N ILE A 480 -14.62 2.84 -4.66
CA ILE A 480 -14.69 4.32 -4.72
C ILE A 480 -16.12 4.83 -4.79
N ARG A 481 -17.02 4.17 -5.53
CA ARG A 481 -18.43 4.57 -5.63
C ARG A 481 -19.23 4.23 -4.36
N GLY A 482 -18.74 3.29 -3.55
CA GLY A 482 -19.42 2.83 -2.34
C GLY A 482 -20.78 2.20 -2.62
N SER A 483 -21.62 2.14 -1.59
CA SER A 483 -22.97 1.54 -1.63
C SER A 483 -24.09 2.58 -1.68
N GLN A 484 -23.81 3.78 -2.19
CA GLN A 484 -24.77 4.88 -2.20
C GLN A 484 -25.98 4.56 -3.10
N TYR A 485 -27.19 4.75 -2.55
CA TYR A 485 -28.43 4.68 -3.33
C TYR A 485 -28.50 5.86 -4.31
N GLN A 486 -28.63 5.57 -5.61
CA GLN A 486 -28.64 6.56 -6.70
C GLN A 486 -27.41 7.49 -6.70
N PRO A 487 -26.21 6.96 -7.02
CA PRO A 487 -24.98 7.75 -6.95
C PRO A 487 -24.96 8.84 -8.04
N ILE A 488 -24.57 10.05 -7.64
CA ILE A 488 -24.35 11.20 -8.54
C ILE A 488 -22.86 11.27 -8.86
N LEU A 489 -22.50 11.39 -10.14
CA LEU A 489 -21.12 11.62 -10.55
C LEU A 489 -20.83 13.12 -10.49
N ARG A 490 -19.93 13.51 -9.58
CA ARG A 490 -19.50 14.90 -9.38
C ARG A 490 -18.15 15.16 -10.01
N ASP A 491 -17.94 16.40 -10.44
CA ASP A 491 -16.65 16.92 -10.91
C ASP A 491 -16.01 16.15 -12.08
N HIS A 492 -16.82 15.45 -12.89
CA HIS A 492 -16.38 14.88 -14.17
C HIS A 492 -16.33 15.95 -15.26
N ILE A 493 -15.47 16.94 -15.01
CA ILE A 493 -15.28 18.15 -15.81
C ILE A 493 -13.85 18.20 -16.35
N CYS A 494 -13.65 18.89 -17.46
CA CYS A 494 -12.31 19.04 -18.05
C CYS A 494 -12.08 20.45 -18.60
N LYS A 495 -10.81 20.87 -18.62
CA LYS A 495 -10.43 22.18 -19.16
C LYS A 495 -10.65 22.21 -20.66
N VAL A 496 -10.82 23.41 -21.21
CA VAL A 496 -10.69 23.64 -22.65
C VAL A 496 -9.21 23.50 -23.00
N GLY A 497 -8.88 22.44 -23.74
CA GLY A 497 -7.55 22.14 -24.26
C GLY A 497 -7.10 23.06 -25.38
#